data_AF-A0A7S2CPT8-F1
#
_entry.id   AF-A0A7S2CPT8-F1
#
_cell.length_a   1.000
_cell.length_b   1.000
_cell.length_c   1.000
_cell.angle_alpha   90.00
_cell.angle_beta   90.00
_cell.angle_gamma   90.00
#
_symmetry.space_group_name_H-M   'P 1'
#
loop_
_entity.id
_entity.type
_entity.pdbx_description
1 polymer ?
#
loop_
_entity_poly.entity_id
_entity_poly.type
_entity_poly.pdbx_seq_one_letter_code
_entity_poly.pdbx_strand_id
1 'polypeptide(L)'
;VPAFEAAQLGDEAWGPEELRTASEAGVAEGFHVAHFPKGHRATDFERWFAGPAPDGSHGTGHVLQMQRHGVDAYQIHYEEHFEPYIVAARRQLPAYDERFRGYGLNKISHLFEVAARGFGFCVIDHDDAFVVAEKHPRSQSWELMYGVGAERERRARVAVHYEAFKRDVRACTESVKAQALQSLKDEMGRVQAQQQQDQQQREQWEQQQRERQQQQGMVPHGRRRRLGPRDQVKQMAELPERAGVAADVEEESVDSSEDASTASGDDGAASVASGTSSQAGDSMVVQPLAESGGVWVQ
;
A
#
# COMPACT_ATOMS: atom_id res chain seq x y z
N VAL A 1 -3.15 -9.16 7.60
CA VAL A 1 -3.93 -10.41 7.50
C VAL A 1 -4.43 -10.74 8.90
N PRO A 2 -5.73 -10.98 9.10
CA PRO A 2 -6.25 -11.51 10.37
C PRO A 2 -5.54 -12.81 10.73
N ALA A 3 -5.11 -12.92 11.99
CA ALA A 3 -4.40 -14.08 12.48
C ALA A 3 -5.11 -14.64 13.71
N PHE A 4 -5.24 -15.96 13.75
CA PHE A 4 -5.91 -16.69 14.81
C PHE A 4 -4.96 -17.70 15.43
N GLU A 5 -5.26 -18.12 16.66
CA GLU A 5 -4.66 -19.29 17.28
C GLU A 5 -5.73 -20.31 17.68
N ALA A 6 -5.42 -21.58 17.49
CA ALA A 6 -6.28 -22.70 17.86
C ALA A 6 -5.56 -23.65 18.81
N ALA A 7 -6.31 -24.30 19.71
CA ALA A 7 -5.73 -25.24 20.66
C ALA A 7 -5.02 -26.44 19.99
N GLN A 8 -5.57 -26.90 18.86
CA GLN A 8 -5.01 -27.97 18.04
C GLN A 8 -5.43 -27.75 16.59
N LEU A 9 -4.52 -27.99 15.65
CA LEU A 9 -4.83 -28.02 14.22
C LEU A 9 -4.79 -29.47 13.72
N GLY A 10 -5.68 -29.80 12.79
CA GLY A 10 -5.62 -31.05 12.03
C GLY A 10 -4.69 -30.91 10.83
N ASP A 11 -4.60 -31.97 10.02
CA ASP A 11 -3.81 -31.96 8.78
C ASP A 11 -4.48 -31.15 7.65
N GLU A 12 -5.78 -30.86 7.77
CA GLU A 12 -6.55 -30.09 6.79
C GLU A 12 -6.54 -28.59 7.10
N ALA A 13 -6.38 -27.79 6.06
CA ALA A 13 -6.50 -26.33 6.16
C ALA A 13 -7.94 -25.95 6.51
N TRP A 14 -8.10 -25.02 7.45
CA TRP A 14 -9.41 -24.53 7.84
C TRP A 14 -9.97 -23.59 6.78
N GLY A 15 -11.26 -23.74 6.49
CA GLY A 15 -12.06 -22.74 5.82
C GLY A 15 -12.73 -21.78 6.82
N PRO A 16 -13.54 -20.83 6.32
CA PRO A 16 -14.18 -19.79 7.10
C PRO A 16 -15.24 -20.35 8.05
N GLU A 17 -15.97 -21.40 7.64
CA GLU A 17 -16.98 -22.07 8.48
C GLU A 17 -16.33 -22.82 9.65
N GLU A 18 -15.21 -23.51 9.41
CA GLU A 18 -14.46 -24.20 10.47
C GLU A 18 -13.92 -23.21 11.49
N LEU A 19 -13.30 -22.12 11.02
CA LEU A 19 -12.81 -21.07 11.90
C LEU A 19 -13.93 -20.46 12.74
N ARG A 20 -15.08 -20.12 12.13
CA ARG A 20 -16.23 -19.57 12.83
C ARG A 20 -16.75 -20.52 13.91
N THR A 21 -16.95 -21.78 13.54
CA THR A 21 -17.41 -22.84 14.47
C THR A 21 -16.43 -23.01 15.62
N ALA A 22 -15.12 -23.04 15.35
CA ALA A 22 -14.08 -23.16 16.36
C ALA A 22 -14.03 -21.93 17.29
N SER A 23 -14.23 -20.71 16.75
CA SER A 23 -14.30 -19.49 17.56
C SER A 23 -15.54 -19.41 18.43
N GLU A 24 -16.71 -19.79 17.91
CA GLU A 24 -17.95 -19.88 18.70
C GLU A 24 -17.85 -20.93 19.82
N ALA A 25 -17.15 -22.03 19.57
CA ALA A 25 -16.85 -23.05 20.57
C ALA A 25 -15.74 -22.66 21.56
N GLY A 26 -15.08 -21.51 21.36
CA GLY A 26 -13.95 -21.05 22.20
C GLY A 26 -12.66 -21.86 22.02
N VAL A 27 -12.53 -22.64 20.93
CA VAL A 27 -11.36 -23.44 20.59
C VAL A 27 -10.32 -22.65 19.79
N ALA A 28 -10.78 -21.61 19.08
CA ALA A 28 -9.95 -20.66 18.35
C ALA A 28 -10.24 -19.21 18.77
N GLU A 29 -9.21 -18.38 18.80
CA GLU A 29 -9.33 -16.95 19.12
C GLU A 29 -8.38 -16.12 18.25
N GLY A 30 -8.56 -14.80 18.24
CA GLY A 30 -7.58 -13.91 17.63
C GLY A 30 -6.20 -14.14 18.24
N PHE A 31 -5.16 -14.18 17.40
CA PHE A 31 -3.83 -14.61 17.80
C PHE A 31 -3.31 -13.83 19.02
N HIS A 32 -3.03 -14.55 20.11
CA HIS A 32 -2.56 -14.02 21.40
C HIS A 32 -3.48 -12.99 22.06
N VAL A 33 -4.74 -12.82 21.66
CA VAL A 33 -5.63 -11.79 22.20
C VAL A 33 -5.84 -11.94 23.70
N ALA A 34 -6.03 -13.16 24.21
CA ALA A 34 -6.17 -13.41 25.65
C ALA A 34 -4.94 -13.05 26.49
N HIS A 35 -3.73 -13.15 25.94
CA HIS A 35 -2.47 -12.98 26.69
C HIS A 35 -1.78 -11.65 26.44
N PHE A 36 -1.95 -11.11 25.23
CA PHE A 36 -1.33 -9.88 24.76
C PHE A 36 -2.30 -9.15 23.82
N PRO A 37 -3.43 -8.64 24.33
CA PRO A 37 -4.45 -7.98 23.51
C PRO A 37 -3.88 -6.79 22.75
N LYS A 38 -2.81 -6.18 23.28
CA LYS A 38 -2.12 -5.06 22.62
C LYS A 38 -1.57 -5.42 21.24
N GLY A 39 -1.19 -6.68 21.01
CA GLY A 39 -0.65 -7.16 19.74
C GLY A 39 -1.65 -7.09 18.58
N HIS A 40 -2.95 -7.22 18.88
CA HIS A 40 -3.97 -7.39 17.84
C HIS A 40 -5.27 -6.60 18.06
N ARG A 41 -5.40 -5.80 19.12
CA ARG A 41 -6.62 -5.01 19.38
C ARG A 41 -7.05 -4.12 18.19
N ALA A 42 -6.09 -3.60 17.43
CA ALA A 42 -6.37 -2.77 16.26
C ALA A 42 -6.85 -3.59 15.04
N THR A 43 -6.73 -4.93 15.05
CA THR A 43 -7.20 -5.80 13.96
C THR A 43 -8.72 -5.79 13.84
N ASP A 44 -9.46 -5.53 14.93
CA ASP A 44 -10.94 -5.54 14.95
C ASP A 44 -11.51 -6.86 14.40
N PHE A 45 -11.28 -7.95 15.12
CA PHE A 45 -11.78 -9.28 14.73
C PHE A 45 -13.31 -9.37 14.73
N GLU A 46 -13.99 -8.57 15.55
CA GLU A 46 -15.46 -8.53 15.57
C GLU A 46 -15.99 -8.04 14.22
N ARG A 47 -15.42 -6.95 13.70
CA ARG A 47 -15.73 -6.49 12.34
C ARG A 47 -15.42 -7.55 11.29
N TRP A 48 -14.25 -8.19 11.37
CA TRP A 48 -13.88 -9.22 10.39
C TRP A 48 -14.87 -10.41 10.38
N PHE A 49 -15.28 -10.92 11.54
CA PHE A 49 -16.26 -12.01 11.63
C PHE A 49 -17.66 -11.62 11.17
N ALA A 50 -18.04 -10.34 11.32
CA ALA A 50 -19.31 -9.82 10.81
C ALA A 50 -19.37 -9.79 9.28
N GLY A 51 -18.20 -9.68 8.63
CA GLY A 51 -18.07 -9.60 7.18
C GLY A 51 -18.61 -8.28 6.59
N PRO A 52 -18.64 -8.17 5.25
CA PRO A 52 -19.27 -7.04 4.57
C PRO A 52 -20.78 -7.03 4.87
N ALA A 53 -21.40 -5.83 4.93
CA ALA A 53 -22.84 -5.77 5.22
C ALA A 53 -23.66 -6.40 4.08
N PRO A 54 -24.89 -6.86 4.36
CA PRO A 54 -25.71 -7.63 3.40
C PRO A 54 -26.02 -6.92 2.07
N ASP A 55 -25.88 -5.60 2.02
CA ASP A 55 -26.08 -4.77 0.82
C ASP A 55 -24.78 -4.51 0.04
N GLY A 56 -23.69 -5.19 0.40
CA GLY A 56 -22.35 -4.95 -0.14
C GLY A 56 -21.74 -3.62 0.31
N SER A 57 -22.41 -2.88 1.21
CA SER A 57 -21.80 -1.72 1.86
C SER A 57 -20.96 -2.20 3.04
N HIS A 58 -19.72 -1.74 3.16
CA HIS A 58 -18.98 -1.97 4.39
C HIS A 58 -19.64 -1.10 5.47
N GLY A 59 -19.90 -1.68 6.66
CA GLY A 59 -20.49 -0.98 7.80
C GLY A 59 -19.94 0.44 7.95
N THR A 60 -20.85 1.40 8.13
CA THR A 60 -20.64 2.84 7.99
C THR A 60 -19.37 3.34 8.70
N GLY A 61 -18.26 3.42 7.95
CA GLY A 61 -16.99 3.93 8.44
C GLY A 61 -15.80 3.16 7.87
N HIS A 62 -15.20 3.71 6.80
CA HIS A 62 -13.99 3.23 6.12
C HIS A 62 -14.21 2.07 5.15
N VAL A 63 -14.59 2.43 3.92
CA VAL A 63 -14.55 1.58 2.72
C VAL A 63 -13.16 1.70 2.09
N LEU A 64 -12.43 0.61 1.92
CA LEU A 64 -11.36 0.55 0.92
C LEU A 64 -11.72 -0.47 -0.16
N GLN A 65 -12.41 0.03 -1.19
CA GLN A 65 -12.48 -0.65 -2.48
C GLN A 65 -11.11 -0.52 -3.16
N MET A 66 -10.25 -1.54 -3.08
CA MET A 66 -9.00 -1.56 -3.85
C MET A 66 -9.26 -1.97 -5.31
N GLN A 67 -9.89 -1.10 -6.11
CA GLN A 67 -10.00 -1.28 -7.57
C GLN A 67 -8.68 -1.11 -8.36
N ARG A 68 -7.53 -1.38 -7.73
CA ARG A 68 -6.25 -1.59 -8.43
C ARG A 68 -5.61 -2.97 -8.19
N HIS A 69 -5.99 -3.68 -7.12
CA HIS A 69 -5.42 -5.00 -6.78
C HIS A 69 -6.44 -6.06 -6.30
N GLY A 70 -7.75 -5.76 -6.23
CA GLY A 70 -8.81 -6.78 -6.18
C GLY A 70 -9.08 -7.46 -4.83
N VAL A 71 -8.77 -6.81 -3.69
CA VAL A 71 -9.07 -7.37 -2.36
C VAL A 71 -9.81 -6.35 -1.52
N ASP A 72 -10.97 -6.74 -0.98
CA ASP A 72 -11.73 -5.92 -0.04
C ASP A 72 -10.96 -5.82 1.30
N ALA A 73 -10.93 -4.61 1.86
CA ALA A 73 -10.20 -4.34 3.09
C ALA A 73 -10.84 -3.19 3.86
N TYR A 74 -10.61 -3.16 5.17
CA TYR A 74 -10.96 -2.03 6.01
C TYR A 74 -9.75 -1.38 6.65
N GLN A 75 -9.79 -0.05 6.70
CA GLN A 75 -8.74 0.74 7.32
C GLN A 75 -8.81 0.62 8.85
N ILE A 76 -7.65 0.53 9.47
CA ILE A 76 -7.49 0.58 10.92
C ILE A 76 -6.50 1.69 11.30
N HIS A 77 -6.60 2.16 12.54
CA HIS A 77 -5.60 3.04 13.10
C HIS A 77 -4.50 2.21 13.75
N TYR A 78 -3.24 2.57 13.48
CA TYR A 78 -2.12 1.97 14.20
C TYR A 78 -2.25 2.26 15.70
N GLU A 79 -1.95 1.24 16.49
CA GLU A 79 -1.90 1.33 17.94
C GLU A 79 -0.57 0.81 18.50
N GLU A 80 -0.07 1.40 19.58
CA GLU A 80 1.24 1.00 20.11
C GLU A 80 1.25 -0.47 20.54
N HIS A 81 2.32 -1.19 20.18
CA HIS A 81 2.51 -2.64 20.35
C HIS A 81 1.71 -3.52 19.39
N PHE A 82 1.13 -2.96 18.34
CA PHE A 82 0.53 -3.75 17.27
C PHE A 82 1.58 -4.67 16.61
N GLU A 83 1.26 -5.95 16.50
CA GLU A 83 2.19 -7.01 16.07
C GLU A 83 1.57 -8.06 15.11
N PRO A 84 0.79 -7.66 14.07
CA PRO A 84 0.24 -8.61 13.10
C PRO A 84 1.25 -9.13 12.09
N TYR A 85 0.82 -10.11 11.30
CA TYR A 85 1.40 -10.38 9.99
C TYR A 85 0.90 -9.37 8.95
N ILE A 86 1.83 -8.69 8.29
CA ILE A 86 1.54 -7.71 7.24
C ILE A 86 2.06 -8.19 5.88
N VAL A 87 1.40 -7.76 4.82
CA VAL A 87 1.86 -7.89 3.43
C VAL A 87 2.09 -6.49 2.90
N ALA A 88 3.32 -6.20 2.45
CA ALA A 88 3.68 -4.90 1.92
C ALA A 88 4.92 -5.01 1.01
N ALA A 89 5.12 -4.00 0.16
CA ALA A 89 6.30 -3.95 -0.69
C ALA A 89 7.56 -3.76 0.14
N ARG A 90 8.40 -4.81 0.25
CA ARG A 90 9.63 -4.82 1.07
C ARG A 90 10.53 -3.60 0.86
N ARG A 91 10.64 -3.10 -0.38
CA ARG A 91 11.46 -1.93 -0.73
C ARG A 91 10.99 -0.62 -0.11
N GLN A 92 9.73 -0.55 0.33
CA GLN A 92 9.13 0.63 0.95
C GLN A 92 9.22 0.58 2.48
N LEU A 93 9.45 -0.59 3.06
CA LEU A 93 9.52 -0.78 4.51
C LEU A 93 10.90 -0.43 5.07
N PRO A 94 10.99 0.08 6.31
CA PRO A 94 12.25 0.14 7.04
C PRO A 94 12.85 -1.27 7.21
N ALA A 95 14.17 -1.32 7.39
CA ALA A 95 14.81 -2.52 7.91
C ALA A 95 14.43 -2.71 9.38
N TYR A 96 14.54 -3.95 9.88
CA TYR A 96 14.41 -4.21 11.31
C TYR A 96 15.59 -3.61 12.07
N ASP A 97 15.31 -3.05 13.26
CA ASP A 97 16.33 -2.44 14.10
C ASP A 97 17.10 -3.51 14.89
N GLU A 98 18.42 -3.51 14.75
CA GLU A 98 19.31 -4.55 15.29
C GLU A 98 19.32 -4.61 16.83
N ARG A 99 18.85 -3.55 17.52
CA ARG A 99 18.69 -3.55 18.98
C ARG A 99 17.70 -4.61 19.47
N PHE A 100 16.77 -5.04 18.62
CA PHE A 100 15.73 -6.03 18.94
C PHE A 100 16.03 -7.41 18.36
N ARG A 101 17.31 -7.73 18.12
CA ARG A 101 17.73 -9.09 17.78
C ARG A 101 17.42 -10.05 18.94
N GLY A 102 16.77 -11.17 18.63
CA GLY A 102 16.37 -12.18 19.60
C GLY A 102 14.88 -12.13 19.90
N TYR A 103 14.49 -12.43 21.14
CA TYR A 103 13.08 -12.56 21.52
C TYR A 103 12.47 -11.23 21.97
N GLY A 104 11.38 -10.83 21.32
CA GLY A 104 10.53 -9.70 21.73
C GLY A 104 10.86 -8.38 21.03
N LEU A 105 9.82 -7.55 20.88
CA LEU A 105 9.83 -6.19 20.31
C LEU A 105 10.33 -6.01 18.87
N ASN A 106 10.80 -7.06 18.18
CA ASN A 106 11.27 -6.97 16.81
C ASN A 106 10.16 -6.49 15.85
N LYS A 107 9.02 -7.19 15.80
CA LYS A 107 7.87 -6.80 14.98
C LYS A 107 7.21 -5.50 15.47
N ILE A 108 7.08 -5.32 16.79
CA ILE A 108 6.51 -4.11 17.39
C ILE A 108 7.30 -2.84 17.02
N SER A 109 8.64 -2.88 17.15
CA SER A 109 9.48 -1.73 16.81
C SER A 109 9.40 -1.42 15.31
N HIS A 110 9.46 -2.46 14.46
CA HIS A 110 9.32 -2.30 13.02
C HIS A 110 7.99 -1.64 12.62
N LEU A 111 6.87 -2.14 13.14
CA LEU A 111 5.55 -1.57 12.83
C LEU A 111 5.33 -0.18 13.44
N PHE A 112 5.96 0.11 14.58
CA PHE A 112 6.02 1.47 15.13
C PHE A 112 6.69 2.43 14.13
N GLU A 113 7.82 2.05 13.55
CA GLU A 113 8.51 2.89 12.57
C GLU A 113 7.74 3.01 11.26
N VAL A 114 7.14 1.92 10.77
CA VAL A 114 6.25 1.94 9.60
C VAL A 114 5.12 2.94 9.80
N ALA A 115 4.45 2.91 10.97
CA ALA A 115 3.41 3.87 11.31
C ALA A 115 3.93 5.31 11.41
N ALA A 116 5.10 5.52 12.04
CA ALA A 116 5.71 6.83 12.16
C ALA A 116 6.06 7.45 10.79
N ARG A 117 6.44 6.62 9.81
CA ARG A 117 6.70 7.03 8.42
C ARG A 117 5.43 7.36 7.62
N GLY A 118 4.24 7.23 8.22
CA GLY A 118 2.97 7.65 7.63
C GLY A 118 2.25 6.58 6.82
N PHE A 119 2.62 5.30 6.94
CA PHE A 119 1.88 4.22 6.31
C PHE A 119 0.50 4.07 6.94
N GLY A 120 -0.51 3.85 6.09
CA GLY A 120 -1.83 3.39 6.50
C GLY A 120 -1.85 1.88 6.70
N PHE A 121 -2.68 1.41 7.63
CA PHE A 121 -2.87 -0.01 7.90
C PHE A 121 -4.28 -0.42 7.50
N CYS A 122 -4.39 -1.57 6.86
CA CYS A 122 -5.66 -2.16 6.46
C CYS A 122 -5.67 -3.63 6.84
N VAL A 123 -6.85 -4.13 7.16
CA VAL A 123 -7.12 -5.56 7.36
C VAL A 123 -7.91 -6.05 6.16
N ILE A 124 -7.53 -7.22 5.63
CA ILE A 124 -8.24 -7.85 4.52
C ILE A 124 -9.62 -8.28 5.03
N ASP A 125 -10.66 -7.91 4.29
CA ASP A 125 -12.08 -8.10 4.60
C ASP A 125 -12.65 -9.21 3.71
N HIS A 126 -12.03 -10.39 3.77
CA HIS A 126 -12.48 -11.59 3.08
C HIS A 126 -12.38 -12.76 4.05
N ASP A 127 -13.43 -13.58 4.10
CA ASP A 127 -13.61 -14.69 5.03
C ASP A 127 -12.60 -15.83 4.82
N ASP A 128 -12.20 -16.12 3.59
CA ASP A 128 -11.10 -17.06 3.27
C ASP A 128 -9.68 -16.50 3.50
N ALA A 129 -9.53 -15.21 3.82
CA ALA A 129 -8.21 -14.56 3.89
C ALA A 129 -7.70 -14.41 5.34
N PHE A 130 -7.30 -15.52 5.94
CA PHE A 130 -6.77 -15.55 7.30
C PHE A 130 -5.60 -16.53 7.45
N VAL A 131 -4.96 -16.49 8.62
CA VAL A 131 -4.00 -17.51 9.04
C VAL A 131 -4.37 -18.04 10.42
N VAL A 132 -4.15 -19.33 10.65
CA VAL A 132 -4.34 -19.96 11.97
C VAL A 132 -3.03 -20.62 12.38
N ALA A 133 -2.62 -20.36 13.63
CA ALA A 133 -1.48 -21.03 14.24
C ALA A 133 -1.96 -21.99 15.33
N GLU A 134 -1.34 -23.15 15.43
CA GLU A 134 -1.56 -24.04 16.57
C GLU A 134 -0.87 -23.49 17.81
N LYS A 135 -1.55 -23.54 18.95
CA LYS A 135 -0.96 -23.21 20.25
C LYS A 135 0.19 -24.16 20.54
N HIS A 136 1.37 -23.59 20.73
CA HIS A 136 2.58 -24.36 21.00
C HIS A 136 3.19 -24.00 22.36
N PRO A 137 4.00 -24.88 22.97
CA PRO A 137 4.74 -24.56 24.19
C PRO A 137 5.62 -23.31 24.03
N ARG A 138 5.94 -22.66 25.17
CA ARG A 138 6.85 -21.51 25.17
C ARG A 138 8.23 -21.96 24.67
N SER A 139 8.83 -21.13 23.83
CA SER A 139 10.17 -21.39 23.30
C SER A 139 11.24 -21.16 24.38
N GLN A 140 12.42 -21.75 24.19
CA GLN A 140 13.57 -21.49 25.07
C GLN A 140 13.90 -19.98 25.13
N SER A 141 13.76 -19.27 24.02
CA SER A 141 13.99 -17.82 23.98
C SER A 141 12.95 -17.04 24.78
N TRP A 142 11.69 -17.51 24.80
CA TRP A 142 10.67 -16.95 25.68
C TRP A 142 11.03 -17.20 27.15
N GLU A 143 11.44 -18.42 27.51
CA GLU A 143 11.82 -18.76 28.89
C GLU A 143 13.01 -17.91 29.38
N LEU A 144 14.01 -17.71 28.54
CA LEU A 144 15.14 -16.84 28.87
C LEU A 144 14.75 -15.36 29.04
N MET A 145 13.64 -14.92 28.45
CA MET A 145 13.18 -13.53 28.50
C MET A 145 12.13 -13.27 29.58
N TYR A 146 11.19 -14.19 29.75
CA TYR A 146 9.99 -14.05 30.58
C TYR A 146 9.75 -15.20 31.55
N GLY A 147 10.51 -16.29 31.43
CA GLY A 147 10.39 -17.48 32.26
C GLY A 147 10.80 -17.27 33.72
N VAL A 148 10.58 -18.30 34.52
CA VAL A 148 10.94 -18.29 35.94
C VAL A 148 12.47 -18.19 36.07
N GLY A 149 12.96 -17.19 36.80
CA GLY A 149 14.39 -16.93 36.95
C GLY A 149 15.02 -16.15 35.79
N ALA A 150 14.21 -15.67 34.82
CA ALA A 150 14.71 -14.81 33.75
C ALA A 150 15.40 -13.56 34.31
N GLU A 151 16.55 -13.24 33.72
CA GLU A 151 17.40 -12.11 34.11
C GLU A 151 16.66 -10.79 33.90
N ARG A 152 16.37 -10.08 35.01
CA ARG A 152 15.62 -8.82 34.96
C ARG A 152 16.32 -7.75 34.13
N GLU A 153 17.66 -7.74 34.14
CA GLU A 153 18.47 -6.79 33.38
C GLU A 153 18.25 -6.91 31.87
N ARG A 154 18.04 -8.13 31.36
CA ARG A 154 17.72 -8.35 29.95
C ARG A 154 16.45 -7.62 29.54
N ARG A 155 15.38 -7.75 30.34
CA ARG A 155 14.10 -7.07 30.12
C ARG A 155 14.24 -5.56 30.21
N ALA A 156 14.97 -5.08 31.22
CA ALA A 156 15.21 -3.65 31.41
C ALA A 156 15.98 -3.06 30.22
N ARG A 157 17.01 -3.75 29.74
CA ARG A 157 17.80 -3.33 28.57
C ARG A 157 16.94 -3.22 27.31
N VAL A 158 16.11 -4.22 27.03
CA VAL A 158 15.19 -4.20 25.88
C VAL A 158 14.19 -3.04 25.99
N ALA A 159 13.65 -2.77 27.18
CA ALA A 159 12.76 -1.63 27.40
C ALA A 159 13.47 -0.28 27.18
N VAL A 160 14.70 -0.13 27.68
CA VAL A 160 15.52 1.08 27.47
C VAL A 160 15.83 1.27 25.98
N HIS A 161 16.17 0.20 25.27
CA HIS A 161 16.37 0.25 23.82
C HIS A 161 15.11 0.67 23.07
N TYR A 162 13.93 0.19 23.50
CA TYR A 162 12.66 0.58 22.90
C TYR A 162 12.34 2.06 23.09
N GLU A 163 12.55 2.60 24.28
CA GLU A 163 12.36 4.03 24.52
C GLU A 163 13.37 4.90 23.77
N ALA A 164 14.63 4.47 23.63
CA ALA A 164 15.61 5.15 22.79
C ALA A 164 15.19 5.12 21.32
N PHE A 165 14.84 3.94 20.81
CA PHE A 165 14.35 3.74 19.43
C PHE A 165 13.17 4.65 19.09
N LYS A 166 12.15 4.73 19.96
CA LYS A 166 11.00 5.61 19.74
C LYS A 166 11.40 7.08 19.62
N ARG A 167 12.38 7.54 20.40
CA ARG A 167 12.89 8.92 20.30
C ARG A 167 13.61 9.13 18.97
N ASP A 168 14.47 8.20 18.58
CA ASP A 168 15.23 8.26 17.33
C ASP A 168 14.30 8.33 16.11
N VAL A 169 13.31 7.43 16.05
CA VAL A 169 12.31 7.38 14.96
C VAL A 169 11.51 8.68 14.88
N ARG A 170 11.05 9.21 16.01
CA ARG A 170 10.30 10.47 16.05
C ARG A 170 11.17 11.64 15.58
N ALA A 171 12.40 11.74 16.08
CA ALA A 171 13.33 12.78 15.68
C ALA A 171 13.64 12.73 14.17
N CYS A 172 13.88 11.53 13.63
CA CYS A 172 14.09 11.32 12.20
C CYS A 172 12.86 11.74 11.38
N THR A 173 11.67 11.28 11.78
CA THR A 173 10.41 11.59 11.10
C THR A 173 10.12 13.09 11.07
N GLU A 174 10.26 13.77 12.20
CA GLU A 174 10.03 15.21 12.28
C GLU A 174 11.07 16.01 11.47
N SER A 175 12.32 15.54 11.42
CA SER A 175 13.35 16.14 10.57
C SER A 175 12.99 16.02 9.08
N VAL A 176 12.56 14.83 8.62
CA VAL A 176 12.14 14.60 7.23
C VAL A 176 10.92 15.46 6.87
N LYS A 177 9.92 15.53 7.76
CA LYS A 177 8.74 16.41 7.55
C LYS A 177 9.15 17.88 7.45
N ALA A 178 10.06 18.35 8.30
CA ALA A 178 10.53 19.73 8.28
C ALA A 178 11.29 20.04 6.98
N GLN A 179 12.13 19.13 6.49
CA GLN A 179 12.83 19.27 5.21
C GLN A 179 11.86 19.30 4.03
N ALA A 180 10.84 18.43 4.02
CA ALA A 180 9.81 18.43 2.98
C ALA A 180 9.00 19.73 2.99
N LEU A 181 8.61 20.22 4.17
CA LEU A 181 7.88 21.48 4.31
C LEU A 181 8.72 22.68 3.85
N GLN A 182 10.02 22.69 4.16
CA GLN A 182 10.91 23.75 3.67
C GLN A 182 11.04 23.70 2.15
N SER A 183 11.20 22.51 1.57
CA SER A 183 11.29 22.34 0.11
C SER A 183 10.04 22.86 -0.60
N LEU A 184 8.85 22.57 -0.06
CA LEU A 184 7.57 23.08 -0.57
C LEU A 184 7.48 24.61 -0.49
N LYS A 185 7.92 25.22 0.61
CA LYS A 185 7.95 26.68 0.76
C LYS A 185 8.89 27.34 -0.25
N ASP A 186 10.06 26.75 -0.47
CA ASP A 186 11.04 27.24 -1.43
C ASP A 186 10.49 27.17 -2.86
N GLU A 187 9.80 26.08 -3.22
CA GLU A 187 9.14 25.92 -4.50
C GLU A 187 8.02 26.95 -4.71
N MET A 188 7.14 27.12 -3.72
CA MET A 188 6.10 28.14 -3.75
C MET A 188 6.68 29.56 -3.92
N GLY A 189 7.78 29.86 -3.22
CA GLY A 189 8.49 31.13 -3.35
C GLY A 189 9.03 31.36 -4.77
N ARG A 190 9.60 30.33 -5.41
CA ARG A 190 10.06 30.40 -6.80
C ARG A 190 8.89 30.64 -7.77
N VAL A 191 7.77 29.94 -7.59
CA VAL A 191 6.57 30.13 -8.42
C VAL A 191 6.04 31.55 -8.29
N GLN A 192 5.98 32.11 -7.07
CA GLN A 192 5.56 33.49 -6.85
C GLN A 192 6.53 34.51 -7.46
N ALA A 193 7.84 34.29 -7.33
CA ALA A 193 8.84 35.16 -7.95
C ALA A 193 8.74 35.15 -9.49
N GLN A 194 8.50 33.98 -10.10
CA GLN A 194 8.28 33.86 -11.54
C GLN A 194 7.02 34.63 -11.96
N GLN A 195 5.91 34.48 -11.23
CA GLN A 195 4.66 35.21 -11.52
C GLN A 195 4.85 36.73 -11.45
N GLN A 196 5.62 37.22 -10.47
CA GLN A 196 5.93 38.64 -10.36
C GLN A 196 6.81 39.14 -11.52
N GLN A 197 7.80 38.36 -11.93
CA GLN A 197 8.63 38.69 -13.09
C GLN A 197 7.80 38.74 -14.37
N ASP A 198 6.93 37.75 -14.59
CA ASP A 198 6.04 37.71 -15.75
C ASP A 198 5.07 38.90 -15.76
N GLN A 199 4.56 39.29 -14.59
CA GLN A 199 3.71 40.48 -14.46
C GLN A 199 4.47 41.77 -14.80
N GLN A 200 5.69 41.95 -14.26
CA GLN A 200 6.52 43.11 -14.56
C GLN A 200 6.87 43.18 -16.05
N GLN A 201 7.17 42.05 -16.69
CA GLN A 201 7.44 42.00 -18.13
C GLN A 201 6.21 42.39 -18.96
N ARG A 202 5.01 41.96 -18.55
CA ARG A 202 3.75 42.37 -19.20
C ARG A 202 3.52 43.87 -19.09
N GLU A 203 3.67 44.43 -17.90
CA GLU A 203 3.50 45.86 -17.65
C GLU A 203 4.51 46.71 -18.46
N GLN A 204 5.78 46.29 -18.48
CA GLN A 204 6.83 46.93 -19.30
C GLN A 204 6.51 46.84 -20.79
N TRP A 205 6.06 45.67 -21.27
CA TRP A 205 5.64 45.50 -22.65
C TRP A 205 4.49 46.43 -23.01
N GLU A 206 3.45 46.52 -22.17
CA GLU A 206 2.33 47.43 -22.38
C GLU A 206 2.75 48.90 -22.38
N GLN A 207 3.68 49.29 -21.50
CA GLN A 207 4.20 50.66 -21.45
C GLN A 207 4.95 51.00 -22.75
N GLN A 208 5.81 50.11 -23.24
CA GLN A 208 6.50 50.30 -24.53
C GLN A 208 5.51 50.39 -25.70
N GLN A 209 4.42 49.62 -25.68
CA GLN A 209 3.37 49.72 -26.69
C GLN A 209 2.67 51.09 -26.65
N ARG A 210 2.34 51.59 -25.45
CA ARG A 210 1.75 52.93 -25.27
C ARG A 210 2.68 54.03 -25.79
N GLU A 211 3.96 53.97 -25.47
CA GLU A 211 4.97 54.94 -25.94
C GLU A 211 5.12 54.92 -27.46
N ARG A 212 5.17 53.72 -28.07
CA ARG A 212 5.20 53.59 -29.54
C ARG A 212 3.98 54.22 -30.21
N GLN A 213 2.78 54.03 -29.65
CA GLN A 213 1.56 54.64 -30.17
C GLN A 213 1.58 56.17 -30.04
N GLN A 214 2.09 56.71 -28.93
CA GLN A 214 2.23 58.17 -28.75
C GLN A 214 3.23 58.78 -29.73
N GLN A 215 4.38 58.12 -29.97
CA GLN A 215 5.37 58.58 -30.95
C GLN A 215 4.82 58.54 -32.39
N GLN A 216 4.02 57.53 -32.74
CA GLN A 216 3.35 57.46 -34.04
C GLN A 216 2.20 58.48 -34.18
N GLY A 217 1.60 58.92 -33.06
CA GLY A 217 0.62 60.01 -33.01
C GLY A 217 1.20 61.42 -33.15
N MET A 218 2.52 61.61 -33.01
CA MET A 218 3.21 62.91 -33.14
C MET A 218 3.81 63.19 -34.52
N VAL A 219 3.49 62.42 -35.56
CA VAL A 219 3.87 62.79 -36.93
C VAL A 219 2.89 63.86 -37.45
N PRO A 220 3.33 65.12 -37.70
CA PRO A 220 2.46 66.10 -38.31
C PRO A 220 2.07 65.57 -39.69
N HIS A 221 0.78 65.32 -39.87
CA HIS A 221 0.23 64.88 -41.15
C HIS A 221 0.43 65.98 -42.20
N GLY A 222 1.58 65.93 -42.89
CA GLY A 222 1.70 66.45 -44.23
C GLY A 222 0.65 65.75 -45.10
N ARG A 223 -0.34 66.53 -45.56
CA ARG A 223 -1.48 66.15 -46.39
C ARG A 223 -1.24 64.90 -47.23
N ARG A 224 -1.77 63.75 -46.80
CA ARG A 224 -2.04 62.64 -47.70
C ARG A 224 -3.37 62.88 -48.40
N ARG A 225 -3.30 63.01 -49.73
CA ARG A 225 -4.46 63.08 -50.63
C ARG A 225 -5.35 61.85 -50.39
N ARG A 226 -6.66 62.09 -50.34
CA ARG A 226 -7.69 61.05 -50.39
C ARG A 226 -7.53 60.24 -51.67
N LEU A 227 -7.33 58.93 -51.54
CA LEU A 227 -7.64 57.96 -52.59
C LEU A 227 -8.97 57.29 -52.22
N GLY A 228 -9.83 57.17 -53.23
CA GLY A 228 -11.24 56.81 -53.10
C GLY A 228 -11.49 55.32 -52.85
N PRO A 229 -12.76 54.95 -52.60
CA PRO A 229 -13.14 53.64 -52.11
C PRO A 229 -13.26 52.63 -53.25
N ARG A 230 -12.19 51.90 -53.51
CA ARG A 230 -12.14 50.61 -54.21
C ARG A 230 -10.74 50.07 -53.98
N ASP A 231 -10.54 49.31 -52.91
CA ASP A 231 -9.41 48.38 -52.67
C ASP A 231 -9.46 47.79 -51.24
N GLN A 232 -10.66 47.45 -50.74
CA GLN A 232 -10.83 46.72 -49.47
C GLN A 232 -11.46 45.34 -49.71
N VAL A 233 -10.89 44.53 -50.60
CA VAL A 233 -11.06 43.06 -50.57
C VAL A 233 -9.82 42.43 -51.19
N LYS A 234 -8.74 42.31 -50.40
CA LYS A 234 -7.64 41.32 -50.52
C LYS A 234 -6.47 41.77 -49.64
N GLN A 235 -6.41 41.25 -48.42
CA GLN A 235 -5.20 40.94 -47.63
C GLN A 235 -5.58 40.77 -46.14
N MET A 236 -6.33 39.71 -45.85
CA MET A 236 -6.35 39.07 -44.54
C MET A 236 -6.50 37.58 -44.77
N ALA A 237 -5.39 36.94 -45.10
CA ALA A 237 -5.19 35.50 -45.01
C ALA A 237 -3.69 35.26 -45.08
N GLU A 238 -3.01 35.34 -43.94
CA GLU A 238 -1.70 34.74 -43.69
C GLU A 238 -1.32 34.97 -42.21
N LEU A 239 -1.70 34.02 -41.35
CA LEU A 239 -1.06 33.75 -40.07
C LEU A 239 -0.32 32.40 -40.22
N PRO A 240 0.93 32.27 -39.76
CA PRO A 240 1.61 30.98 -39.76
C PRO A 240 1.31 30.25 -38.45
N GLU A 241 0.55 29.15 -38.51
CA GLU A 241 0.58 28.13 -37.47
C GLU A 241 1.60 27.05 -37.82
N ARG A 242 2.53 26.80 -36.90
CA ARG A 242 3.40 25.62 -36.90
C ARG A 242 3.09 24.76 -35.68
N ALA A 243 2.83 23.50 -36.01
CA ALA A 243 3.15 22.27 -35.29
C ALA A 243 2.34 21.91 -34.04
N GLY A 244 1.36 21.04 -34.24
CA GLY A 244 0.73 20.19 -33.22
C GLY A 244 0.40 18.82 -33.81
N VAL A 245 1.33 17.87 -33.59
CA VAL A 245 1.20 16.42 -33.36
C VAL A 245 -0.09 15.73 -33.86
N ALA A 246 0.06 14.87 -34.87
CA ALA A 246 -0.89 13.81 -35.19
C ALA A 246 -0.62 12.61 -34.27
N ALA A 247 -1.66 12.12 -33.59
CA ALA A 247 -1.70 10.81 -32.98
C ALA A 247 -2.65 9.96 -33.82
N ASP A 248 -2.11 8.88 -34.40
CA ASP A 248 -2.85 7.86 -35.12
C ASP A 248 -3.76 7.10 -34.15
N VAL A 249 -5.04 6.99 -34.53
CA VAL A 249 -6.01 6.06 -33.97
C VAL A 249 -6.35 5.11 -35.12
N GLU A 250 -5.79 3.91 -35.08
CA GLU A 250 -6.25 2.80 -35.91
C GLU A 250 -7.45 2.14 -35.21
N GLU A 251 -8.64 2.28 -35.81
CA GLU A 251 -9.73 1.33 -35.64
C GLU A 251 -9.45 0.11 -36.52
N GLU A 252 -9.36 -1.08 -35.91
CA GLU A 252 -9.44 -2.33 -36.66
C GLU A 252 -10.70 -3.11 -36.24
N SER A 253 -11.48 -3.42 -37.26
CA SER A 253 -12.78 -4.06 -37.26
C SER A 253 -12.70 -5.58 -37.15
N VAL A 254 -13.57 -6.14 -36.31
CA VAL A 254 -14.38 -7.36 -36.48
C VAL A 254 -14.02 -8.31 -37.63
N ASP A 255 -13.70 -9.57 -37.29
CA ASP A 255 -14.24 -10.71 -38.03
C ASP A 255 -14.58 -11.89 -37.09
N SER A 256 -15.69 -12.55 -37.43
CA SER A 256 -16.37 -13.61 -36.70
C SER A 256 -16.06 -14.95 -37.35
N SER A 257 -15.93 -16.03 -36.58
CA SER A 257 -16.64 -17.29 -36.88
C SER A 257 -16.40 -18.36 -35.82
N GLU A 258 -17.50 -19.04 -35.52
CA GLU A 258 -17.67 -20.20 -34.68
C GLU A 258 -17.11 -21.46 -35.38
N ASP A 259 -16.70 -22.47 -34.60
CA ASP A 259 -17.31 -23.79 -34.75
C ASP A 259 -17.00 -24.71 -33.56
N ALA A 260 -18.03 -25.49 -33.22
CA ALA A 260 -18.13 -26.38 -32.08
C ALA A 260 -17.94 -27.85 -32.48
N SER A 261 -17.56 -28.71 -31.53
CA SER A 261 -17.96 -30.13 -31.35
C SER A 261 -16.98 -30.85 -30.40
N THR A 262 -17.34 -31.16 -29.15
CA THR A 262 -18.08 -32.31 -28.58
C THR A 262 -17.32 -33.63 -28.42
N ALA A 263 -17.53 -34.26 -27.24
CA ALA A 263 -17.66 -35.70 -26.93
C ALA A 263 -16.57 -36.28 -25.99
N SER A 264 -16.92 -36.59 -24.72
CA SER A 264 -17.19 -37.93 -24.13
C SER A 264 -15.92 -38.72 -23.78
N GLY A 265 -15.75 -39.43 -22.66
CA GLY A 265 -16.60 -39.89 -21.55
C GLY A 265 -15.84 -41.01 -20.79
N ASP A 266 -16.33 -41.38 -19.60
CA ASP A 266 -16.19 -42.68 -18.88
C ASP A 266 -14.78 -43.24 -18.55
N ASP A 267 -14.50 -44.02 -17.50
CA ASP A 267 -15.21 -44.62 -16.36
C ASP A 267 -14.13 -45.28 -15.46
N GLY A 268 -14.47 -45.68 -14.22
CA GLY A 268 -13.96 -46.95 -13.67
C GLY A 268 -13.14 -46.97 -12.36
N ALA A 269 -13.86 -46.87 -11.25
CA ALA A 269 -13.81 -47.61 -9.97
C ALA A 269 -12.71 -48.67 -9.61
N ALA A 270 -12.53 -48.77 -8.26
CA ALA A 270 -12.23 -49.95 -7.42
C ALA A 270 -10.76 -50.44 -7.31
N SER A 271 -10.21 -50.95 -6.20
CA SER A 271 -10.62 -51.14 -4.79
C SER A 271 -9.48 -51.85 -4.01
N VAL A 272 -9.41 -51.63 -2.69
CA VAL A 272 -8.88 -52.49 -1.58
C VAL A 272 -7.44 -53.08 -1.65
N ALA A 273 -6.61 -52.77 -0.64
CA ALA A 273 -6.06 -53.76 0.32
C ALA A 273 -5.06 -53.15 1.33
N SER A 274 -5.42 -53.33 2.60
CA SER A 274 -4.60 -53.47 3.82
C SER A 274 -3.12 -53.88 3.70
N GLY A 275 -2.26 -53.36 4.59
CA GLY A 275 -1.02 -54.06 4.98
C GLY A 275 0.07 -53.23 5.66
N THR A 276 0.01 -53.13 6.99
CA THR A 276 1.12 -53.24 7.97
C THR A 276 2.52 -52.62 7.70
N SER A 277 2.93 -51.78 8.65
CA SER A 277 4.16 -51.88 9.47
C SER A 277 5.55 -51.81 8.83
N SER A 278 6.30 -50.82 9.31
CA SER A 278 7.71 -50.88 9.75
C SER A 278 8.75 -50.12 8.93
N GLN A 279 9.29 -49.10 9.62
CA GLN A 279 10.69 -48.70 9.72
C GLN A 279 11.53 -48.27 8.50
N ALA A 280 12.37 -47.29 8.85
CA ALA A 280 13.66 -46.92 8.29
C ALA A 280 13.63 -45.84 7.22
N GLY A 281 14.43 -44.80 7.49
CA GLY A 281 14.51 -43.61 6.67
C GLY A 281 15.32 -43.84 5.42
N ASP A 282 15.20 -42.89 4.50
CA ASP A 282 16.31 -42.53 3.66
C ASP A 282 16.24 -41.05 3.27
N SER A 283 17.44 -40.51 3.16
CA SER A 283 17.80 -39.21 2.63
C SER A 283 17.34 -39.08 1.18
N MET A 284 16.64 -38.00 0.84
CA MET A 284 16.58 -37.57 -0.57
C MET A 284 16.77 -36.07 -0.72
N VAL A 285 17.82 -35.78 -1.48
CA VAL A 285 18.24 -34.53 -2.07
C VAL A 285 17.16 -34.04 -3.05
N VAL A 286 16.78 -32.76 -2.96
CA VAL A 286 16.06 -32.06 -4.02
C VAL A 286 16.85 -30.80 -4.39
N GLN A 287 17.34 -30.77 -5.63
CA GLN A 287 17.89 -29.57 -6.28
C GLN A 287 16.75 -28.69 -6.84
N PRO A 288 17.01 -27.38 -7.04
CA PRO A 288 15.96 -26.36 -7.06
C PRO A 288 15.36 -26.14 -8.46
N LEU A 289 14.06 -25.85 -8.51
CA LEU A 289 13.47 -25.10 -9.63
C LEU A 289 13.28 -23.64 -9.21
N ALA A 290 13.70 -22.76 -10.11
CA ALA A 290 13.69 -21.31 -9.94
C ALA A 290 12.30 -20.69 -10.23
N GLU A 291 12.15 -19.46 -9.72
CA GLU A 291 11.24 -18.40 -10.19
C GLU A 291 9.78 -18.39 -9.71
N SER A 292 9.56 -17.82 -8.52
CA SER A 292 8.77 -16.58 -8.35
C SER A 292 8.99 -16.01 -6.94
N GLY A 293 9.69 -14.89 -6.88
CA GLY A 293 10.25 -14.32 -5.64
C GLY A 293 9.20 -13.64 -4.75
N GLY A 294 8.50 -14.42 -3.93
CA GLY A 294 7.87 -13.95 -2.70
C GLY A 294 8.73 -14.37 -1.51
N VAL A 295 9.48 -13.43 -0.92
CA VAL A 295 10.26 -13.71 0.30
C VAL A 295 9.35 -13.53 1.51
N TRP A 296 8.87 -14.64 2.06
CA TRP A 296 8.29 -14.70 3.39
C TRP A 296 9.41 -14.51 4.42
N VAL A 297 9.26 -13.54 5.31
CA VAL A 297 10.15 -13.37 6.46
C VAL A 297 9.38 -13.80 7.69
N GLN A 298 9.90 -14.83 8.36
CA GLN A 298 9.38 -15.43 9.58
C GLN A 298 9.68 -14.57 10.82
#